data_AF-A0A9D9D1X6-F1
#
_entry.id   AF-A0A9D9D1X6-F1
#
_cell.length_a   1.000
_cell.length_b   1.000
_cell.length_c   1.000
_cell.angle_alpha   90.00
_cell.angle_beta   90.00
_cell.angle_gamma   90.00
#
_symmetry.space_group_name_H-M   'P 1'
#
loop_
_entity.id
_entity.type
_entity.pdbx_description
1 polymer ?
#
loop_
_entity_poly.entity_id
_entity_poly.type
_entity_poly.pdbx_seq_one_letter_code
_entity_poly.pdbx_strand_id
1 'polypeptide(L)'
;MKLSRLAGYKKRELRNQLVEVLEKLGYAVIFDRGDFSNGACKVYEDNRVVINKFFPIDVHLEFLLDFLSEKDLSKIYLLPSVRELIESRVKK
;
A
#
# COMPACT_ATOMS: atom_id res chain seq x y z
N MET A 1 -14.47 -5.13 -0.43
CA MET A 1 -14.80 -4.39 0.81
C MET A 1 -14.96 -2.91 0.47
N LYS A 2 -15.88 -2.18 1.13
CA LYS A 2 -16.27 -0.82 0.71
C LYS A 2 -15.11 0.17 0.95
N LEU A 3 -14.55 0.70 -0.14
CA LEU A 3 -13.61 1.84 -0.19
C LEU A 3 -14.25 3.18 0.27
N SER A 4 -15.41 3.15 0.92
CA SER A 4 -16.21 4.33 1.27
C SER A 4 -15.54 5.25 2.30
N ARG A 5 -14.51 4.80 3.01
CA ARG A 5 -13.71 5.63 3.92
C ARG A 5 -12.61 6.44 3.23
N LEU A 6 -12.35 6.21 1.93
CA LEU A 6 -11.40 7.00 1.14
C LEU A 6 -11.96 8.33 0.64
N ALA A 7 -13.23 8.65 0.93
CA ALA A 7 -13.94 9.79 0.37
C ALA A 7 -13.25 11.15 0.58
N GLY A 8 -12.36 11.26 1.58
CA GLY A 8 -11.57 12.47 1.85
C GLY A 8 -10.22 12.56 1.10
N TYR A 9 -9.72 11.49 0.49
CA TYR A 9 -8.40 11.47 -0.15
C TYR A 9 -8.50 11.28 -1.67
N LYS A 10 -7.68 12.04 -2.42
CA LYS A 10 -7.41 11.70 -3.82
C LYS A 10 -6.66 10.37 -3.85
N LYS A 11 -7.23 9.35 -4.50
CA LYS A 11 -6.67 7.97 -4.55
C LYS A 11 -5.18 7.93 -4.92
N ARG A 12 -4.75 8.79 -5.85
CA ARG A 12 -3.34 8.92 -6.26
C ARG A 12 -2.43 9.42 -5.16
N GLU A 13 -2.88 10.43 -4.42
CA GLU A 13 -2.14 11.02 -3.33
C GLU A 13 -1.99 10.03 -2.18
N LEU A 14 -3.08 9.36 -1.80
CA LEU A 14 -3.02 8.32 -0.78
C LEU A 14 -2.05 7.20 -1.18
N ARG A 15 -2.11 6.73 -2.43
CA ARG A 15 -1.19 5.68 -2.89
C ARG A 15 0.26 6.13 -2.75
N ASN A 16 0.57 7.37 -3.12
CA ASN A 16 1.92 7.91 -2.99
C ASN A 16 2.34 7.97 -1.52
N GLN A 17 1.47 8.42 -0.61
CA GLN A 17 1.76 8.42 0.83
C GLN A 17 2.04 7.01 1.35
N LEU A 18 1.24 6.00 0.96
CA LEU A 18 1.48 4.61 1.37
C LEU A 18 2.81 4.06 0.82
N VAL A 19 3.18 4.44 -0.39
CA VAL A 19 4.48 4.08 -0.99
C VAL A 19 5.63 4.72 -0.22
N GLU A 20 5.55 6.00 0.17
CA GLU A 20 6.57 6.65 0.98
C GLU A 20 6.76 5.94 2.34
N VAL A 21 5.69 5.39 2.91
CA VAL A 21 5.75 4.64 4.17
C VAL A 21 6.50 3.32 3.99
N LEU A 22 6.22 2.61 2.89
CA LEU A 22 6.96 1.41 2.49
C LEU A 22 8.45 1.69 2.29
N GLU A 23 8.78 2.80 1.62
CA GLU A 23 10.16 3.22 1.41
C GLU A 23 10.88 3.54 2.74
N LYS A 24 10.18 4.18 3.67
CA LYS A 24 10.68 4.42 5.05
C LYS A 24 10.88 3.14 5.85
N LEU A 25 10.15 2.07 5.52
CA LEU A 25 10.37 0.72 6.09
C LEU A 25 11.55 -0.01 5.43
N GLY A 26 12.19 0.58 4.41
CA GLY A 26 13.31 -0.02 3.69
C GLY A 26 12.90 -0.85 2.47
N TYR A 27 11.65 -0.71 1.99
CA TYR A 27 11.21 -1.38 0.76
C TYR A 27 11.46 -0.50 -0.46
N ALA A 28 11.90 -1.09 -1.58
CA ALA A 28 11.97 -0.38 -2.85
C ALA A 28 10.71 -0.67 -3.68
N VAL A 29 9.96 0.38 -4.03
CA VAL A 29 8.71 0.24 -4.80
C VAL A 29 8.95 0.50 -6.28
N ILE A 30 8.65 -0.50 -7.12
CA ILE A 30 8.81 -0.42 -8.57
C ILE A 30 7.44 -0.56 -9.24
N PHE A 31 7.07 0.43 -10.04
CA PHE A 31 5.88 0.30 -10.88
C PHE A 31 6.28 -0.32 -12.22
N ASP A 32 5.80 -1.53 -12.52
CA ASP A 32 6.16 -2.24 -13.74
C ASP A 32 4.92 -2.79 -14.48
N ARG A 33 5.10 -3.13 -15.75
CA ARG A 33 4.11 -3.73 -16.63
C ARG A 33 4.20 -5.26 -16.69
N GLY A 34 5.19 -5.85 -15.99
CA GLY A 34 5.65 -7.23 -16.15
C GLY A 34 4.56 -8.33 -16.19
N ASP A 35 4.98 -9.49 -16.69
CA ASP A 35 4.19 -10.73 -16.84
C ASP A 35 3.95 -11.41 -15.46
N PHE A 36 3.29 -10.70 -14.54
CA PHE A 36 2.92 -11.23 -13.23
C PHE A 36 1.83 -12.27 -13.43
N SER A 37 2.23 -13.53 -13.54
CA SER A 37 1.34 -14.66 -13.81
C SER A 37 0.32 -14.90 -12.68
N ASN A 38 0.46 -14.23 -11.52
CA ASN A 38 -0.51 -14.19 -10.43
C ASN A 38 -0.31 -12.95 -9.55
N GLY A 39 -1.25 -12.00 -9.57
CA GLY A 39 -1.39 -10.94 -8.56
C GLY A 39 -1.17 -9.50 -9.06
N ALA A 40 -1.80 -8.54 -8.37
CA ALA A 40 -1.72 -7.11 -8.70
C ALA A 40 -0.45 -6.42 -8.17
N CYS A 41 0.13 -6.96 -7.09
CA CYS A 41 1.36 -6.48 -6.46
C CYS A 41 2.13 -7.68 -5.91
N LYS A 42 3.47 -7.65 -5.96
CA LYS A 42 4.33 -8.73 -5.48
C LYS A 42 5.45 -8.19 -4.60
N VAL A 43 5.67 -8.84 -3.46
CA VAL A 43 6.79 -8.56 -2.56
C VAL A 43 7.87 -9.62 -2.77
N TYR A 44 9.11 -9.18 -2.94
CA TYR A 44 10.29 -10.03 -3.10
C TYR A 44 11.09 -10.09 -1.79
N GLU A 45 11.92 -11.11 -1.66
CA GLU A 45 12.74 -11.37 -0.47
C GLU A 45 13.76 -10.25 -0.18
N ASP A 46 14.13 -9.48 -1.19
CA ASP A 46 15.04 -8.34 -1.09
C ASP A 46 14.31 -7.01 -0.82
N ASN A 47 13.15 -7.07 -0.15
CA ASN A 47 12.31 -5.93 0.19
C ASN A 47 11.88 -5.10 -1.04
N ARG A 48 11.85 -5.68 -2.23
CA ARG A 48 11.27 -5.00 -3.40
C ARG A 48 9.76 -5.28 -3.47
N VAL A 49 8.98 -4.23 -3.67
CA VAL A 49 7.54 -4.32 -3.96
C VAL A 49 7.30 -3.88 -5.39
N VAL A 50 6.81 -4.79 -6.22
CA VAL A 50 6.49 -4.48 -7.62
C VAL A 50 4.99 -4.34 -7.79
N ILE A 51 4.54 -3.18 -8.25
CA ILE A 51 3.13 -2.83 -8.46
C ILE A 51 2.84 -2.85 -9.95
N ASN A 52 1.86 -3.66 -10.36
CA ASN A 52 1.49 -3.77 -11.77
C ASN A 52 0.68 -2.55 -12.23
N LYS A 53 1.24 -1.74 -13.15
CA LYS A 53 0.61 -0.50 -13.66
C LYS A 53 -0.75 -0.70 -14.34
N PHE A 54 -1.07 -1.91 -14.79
CA PHE A 54 -2.34 -2.19 -15.49
C PHE A 54 -3.53 -2.33 -14.56
N PHE A 55 -3.31 -2.58 -13.27
CA PHE A 55 -4.41 -2.72 -12.33
C PHE A 55 -4.95 -1.35 -11.90
N PRO A 56 -6.26 -1.27 -11.57
CA PRO A 56 -6.86 -0.05 -11.04
C PRO A 56 -6.18 0.39 -9.74
N ILE A 57 -6.12 1.71 -9.52
CA ILE A 57 -5.50 2.27 -8.33
C ILE A 57 -6.12 1.76 -7.02
N ASP A 58 -7.41 1.45 -7.04
CA ASP A 58 -8.11 0.85 -5.90
C ASP A 58 -7.48 -0.49 -5.49
N VAL A 59 -7.10 -1.33 -6.45
CA VAL A 59 -6.44 -2.62 -6.18
C VAL A 59 -5.06 -2.39 -5.55
N HIS A 60 -4.33 -1.37 -6.01
CA HIS A 60 -3.04 -1.03 -5.42
C HIS A 60 -3.20 -0.55 -3.98
N LEU A 61 -4.20 0.30 -3.73
CA LEU A 61 -4.49 0.81 -2.39
C LEU A 61 -4.88 -0.31 -1.43
N GLU A 62 -5.75 -1.23 -1.84
CA GLU A 62 -6.11 -2.39 -1.02
C GLU A 62 -4.88 -3.20 -0.62
N PHE A 63 -4.03 -3.56 -1.60
CA PHE A 63 -2.80 -4.30 -1.32
C PHE A 63 -1.84 -3.56 -0.39
N LEU A 64 -1.58 -2.27 -0.65
CA LEU A 64 -0.65 -1.47 0.16
C LEU A 64 -1.15 -1.32 1.60
N LEU A 65 -2.45 -1.10 1.78
CA LEU A 65 -3.06 -0.97 3.10
C LEU A 65 -3.00 -2.29 3.87
N ASP A 66 -3.36 -3.40 3.23
CA ASP A 66 -3.31 -4.72 3.85
C ASP A 66 -1.86 -5.06 4.24
N PHE A 67 -0.90 -4.87 3.32
CA PHE A 67 0.52 -5.13 3.59
C PHE A 67 1.07 -4.28 4.73
N LEU A 68 0.76 -2.97 4.75
CA LEU A 68 1.22 -2.06 5.80
C LEU A 68 0.56 -2.35 7.16
N SER A 69 -0.67 -2.90 7.17
CA SER A 69 -1.38 -3.25 8.40
C SER A 69 -0.69 -4.37 9.19
N GLU A 70 0.14 -5.17 8.52
CA GLU A 70 0.90 -6.27 9.13
C GLU A 70 2.32 -5.85 9.55
N LYS A 71 2.72 -4.58 9.33
CA LYS A 71 4.08 -4.09 9.64
C LYS A 71 4.11 -3.26 10.92
N ASP A 72 5.27 -3.23 11.56
CA ASP A 72 5.54 -2.32 12.67
C ASP A 72 5.74 -0.89 12.15
N LEU A 73 4.74 -0.03 12.38
CA LEU A 73 4.75 1.38 11.96
C LEU A 73 5.02 2.33 13.13
N SER A 74 5.38 1.81 14.32
CA SER A 74 5.54 2.61 15.55
C SER A 74 6.61 3.70 15.41
N LYS A 75 7.65 3.47 14.61
CA LYS A 75 8.76 4.41 14.39
C LYS A 75 8.57 5.33 13.18
N ILE A 76 7.47 5.19 12.44
CA ILE A 76 7.20 6.00 11.25
C ILE A 76 6.16 7.06 11.58
N TYR A 77 6.51 8.32 11.28
CA TYR A 77 5.56 9.41 11.34
C TYR A 77 4.52 9.29 10.23
N LEU A 78 3.25 9.21 10.64
CA LEU A 78 2.08 9.09 9.79
C LEU A 78 1.03 10.11 10.24
N LEU A 79 0.26 10.64 9.30
CA LEU A 79 -0.94 11.41 9.66
C LEU A 79 -1.91 10.48 10.42
N PRO A 80 -2.57 10.96 11.49
CA PRO A 80 -3.49 10.14 12.30
C PRO A 80 -4.55 9.43 11.43
N SER A 81 -5.14 10.14 10.48
CA SER A 81 -6.15 9.59 9.58
C SER A 81 -5.63 8.47 8.66
N VAL A 82 -4.35 8.51 8.27
CA VAL A 82 -3.72 7.44 7.47
C VAL A 82 -3.40 6.25 8.34
N ARG A 83 -2.93 6.48 9.57
CA ARG A 83 -2.68 5.41 10.55
C ARG A 83 -3.97 4.66 10.88
N GLU A 84 -5.05 5.37 11.21
CA GLU A 84 -6.36 4.75 11.44
C GLU A 84 -6.85 3.96 10.22
N LEU A 85 -6.61 4.47 9.01
CA LEU A 85 -6.99 3.77 7.78
C LEU A 85 -6.26 2.42 7.66
N ILE A 86 -4.95 2.39 7.89
CA ILE A 86 -4.13 1.19 7.85
C ILE A 86 -4.54 0.23 8.99
N GLU A 87 -4.64 0.71 10.22
CA GLU A 87 -4.99 -0.11 11.39
C GLU A 87 -6.42 -0.68 11.29
N SER A 88 -7.34 0.03 10.62
CA SER A 88 -8.70 -0.47 10.38
C SER A 88 -8.76 -1.70 9.46
N ARG A 89 -7.66 -2.04 8.79
CA ARG A 89 -7.52 -3.22 7.92
C ARG A 89 -6.99 -4.45 8.62
N VAL A 90 -6.46 -4.31 9.85
CA VAL A 90 -5.96 -5.42 10.64
C VAL A 90 -7.09 -6.43 10.80
N LYS A 91 -6.98 -7.55 10.08
CA LYS A 91 -7.91 -8.66 10.23
C LYS A 91 -7.62 -9.29 11.59
N LYS A 92 -8.56 -9.11 12.52
CA LYS A 92 -8.64 -9.97 13.71
C LYS A 92 -8.89 -11.41 13.31
#